data_AF-A0A6G2D7R3-F1
#
_entry.id   AF-A0A6G2D7R3-F1
#
_cell.length_a   1.000
_cell.length_b   1.000
_cell.length_c   1.000
_cell.angle_alpha   90.00
_cell.angle_beta   90.00
_cell.angle_gamma   90.00
#
_symmetry.space_group_name_H-M   'P 1'
#
loop_
_entity.id
_entity.type
_entity.pdbx_description
1 polymer ?
#
loop_
_entity_poly.entity_id
_entity_poly.type
_entity_poly.pdbx_seq_one_letter_code
_entity_poly.pdbx_strand_id
1 'polypeptide(L)'
;MAKDIRVLLYYLYTPIENAEQFAADHLAFCKSIGLKGRILVADEGINGTVSGDYETTQKYMDYVHSLPGMEELWFKIDEESEQAFKKMFVRYKKEIVHLGLEDNDFDNDINPLETTGAYLSPKEFKEALLDKDTVVLDTRNDYEYDLGHFRGAIRPDIRNFRELPQWVRDN
;
A
#
# COMPACT_ATOMS: atom_id res chain seq x y z
N MET A 1 -7.45 -27.67 15.64
CA MET A 1 -6.41 -27.09 14.78
C MET A 1 -6.95 -25.75 14.34
N ALA A 2 -6.37 -24.64 14.81
CA ALA A 2 -6.80 -23.32 14.36
C ALA A 2 -6.48 -23.22 12.87
N LYS A 3 -7.44 -22.79 12.05
CA LYS A 3 -7.23 -22.66 10.62
C LYS A 3 -6.37 -21.42 10.40
N ASP A 4 -5.15 -21.63 9.89
CA ASP A 4 -4.17 -20.57 9.64
C ASP A 4 -4.76 -19.57 8.62
N ILE A 5 -5.11 -18.38 9.11
CA ILE A 5 -5.54 -17.28 8.25
C ILE A 5 -4.30 -16.67 7.64
N ARG A 6 -4.36 -16.39 6.34
CA ARG A 6 -3.34 -15.63 5.64
C ARG A 6 -3.79 -14.20 5.48
N VAL A 7 -2.90 -13.27 5.79
CA VAL A 7 -3.03 -11.86 5.48
C VAL A 7 -2.13 -11.57 4.28
N LEU A 8 -2.73 -11.03 3.21
CA LEU A 8 -2.02 -10.58 2.03
C LEU A 8 -1.93 -9.06 2.06
N LEU A 9 -0.72 -8.52 1.94
CA LEU A 9 -0.43 -7.11 1.80
C LEU A 9 0.29 -6.86 0.48
N TYR A 10 -0.20 -5.91 -0.30
CA TYR A 10 0.34 -5.61 -1.63
C TYR A 10 -0.08 -4.22 -2.11
N TYR A 11 0.69 -3.68 -3.03
CA TYR A 11 0.29 -2.57 -3.88
C TYR A 11 0.96 -2.74 -5.25
N LEU A 12 0.39 -2.12 -6.27
CA LEU A 12 0.96 -2.04 -7.60
C LEU A 12 0.48 -0.75 -8.26
N TYR A 13 1.43 0.07 -8.71
CA TYR A 13 1.15 1.14 -9.66
C TYR A 13 1.11 0.53 -11.06
N THR A 14 -0.05 0.58 -11.70
CA THR A 14 -0.28 0.10 -13.06
C THR A 14 -1.54 0.79 -13.58
N PRO A 15 -1.58 1.31 -14.82
CA PRO A 15 -2.77 1.94 -15.34
C PRO A 15 -3.96 0.96 -15.35
N ILE A 16 -5.08 1.35 -14.72
CA ILE A 16 -6.31 0.57 -14.71
C ILE A 16 -7.37 1.32 -15.50
N GLU A 17 -7.75 0.78 -16.66
CA GLU A 17 -8.85 1.34 -17.44
C GLU A 17 -10.19 1.15 -16.72
N ASN A 18 -10.99 2.21 -16.66
CA ASN A 18 -12.30 2.22 -16.03
C ASN A 18 -12.24 1.70 -14.57
N ALA A 19 -11.33 2.26 -13.77
CA ALA A 19 -11.02 1.82 -12.42
C ALA A 19 -12.24 1.77 -11.48
N GLU A 20 -13.27 2.60 -11.70
CA GLU A 20 -14.52 2.54 -10.95
C GLU A 20 -15.27 1.23 -11.20
N GLN A 21 -15.40 0.81 -12.46
CA GLN A 21 -16.00 -0.47 -12.83
C GLN A 21 -15.13 -1.63 -12.37
N PHE A 22 -13.81 -1.54 -12.56
CA PHE A 22 -12.86 -2.52 -12.04
C PHE A 22 -13.05 -2.74 -10.54
N ALA A 23 -13.16 -1.67 -9.73
CA ALA A 23 -13.38 -1.78 -8.29
C ALA A 23 -14.70 -2.50 -7.94
N ALA A 24 -15.76 -2.28 -8.72
CA ALA A 24 -17.05 -2.95 -8.53
C ALA A 24 -16.98 -4.45 -8.85
N ASP A 25 -16.34 -4.81 -9.96
CA ASP A 25 -16.18 -6.21 -10.39
C ASP A 25 -15.25 -6.97 -9.44
N HIS A 26 -14.15 -6.33 -9.02
CA HIS A 26 -13.22 -6.87 -8.04
C HIS A 26 -13.90 -7.12 -6.69
N LEU A 27 -14.78 -6.21 -6.24
CA LEU A 27 -15.59 -6.41 -5.03
C LEU A 27 -16.51 -7.63 -5.15
N ALA A 28 -17.17 -7.78 -6.30
CA ALA A 28 -18.06 -8.91 -6.56
C ALA A 28 -17.27 -10.22 -6.52
N PHE A 29 -16.10 -10.28 -7.14
CA PHE A 29 -15.22 -11.43 -7.09
C PHE A 29 -14.78 -11.75 -5.65
N CYS A 30 -14.21 -10.79 -4.92
CA CYS A 30 -13.76 -10.98 -3.53
C CYS A 30 -14.90 -11.51 -2.63
N LYS A 31 -16.11 -10.98 -2.80
CA LYS A 31 -17.30 -11.47 -2.06
C LYS A 31 -17.68 -12.89 -2.45
N SER A 32 -17.58 -13.26 -3.72
CA SER A 32 -17.97 -14.59 -4.20
C SER A 32 -17.10 -15.71 -3.61
N ILE A 33 -15.84 -15.41 -3.30
CA ILE A 33 -14.91 -16.35 -2.66
C ILE A 33 -14.86 -16.22 -1.13
N GLY A 34 -15.61 -15.28 -0.54
CA GLY A 34 -15.65 -15.08 0.92
C GLY A 34 -14.44 -14.35 1.51
N LEU A 35 -13.63 -13.68 0.68
CA LEU A 35 -12.48 -12.88 1.11
C LEU A 35 -12.93 -11.70 1.97
N LYS A 36 -12.11 -11.30 2.94
CA LYS A 36 -12.32 -10.10 3.76
C LYS A 36 -11.11 -9.18 3.63
N GLY A 37 -11.30 -7.88 3.82
CA GLY A 37 -10.21 -6.95 3.58
C GLY A 37 -10.64 -5.58 3.12
N ARG A 38 -9.63 -4.78 2.78
CA ARG A 38 -9.77 -3.48 2.14
C ARG A 38 -8.86 -3.42 0.93
N ILE A 39 -9.42 -2.99 -0.19
CA ILE A 39 -8.70 -2.70 -1.42
C ILE A 39 -9.09 -1.29 -1.86
N LEU A 40 -8.09 -0.50 -2.19
CA LEU A 40 -8.24 0.77 -2.90
C LEU A 40 -7.81 0.53 -4.34
N VAL A 41 -8.63 1.02 -5.26
CA VAL A 41 -8.36 1.02 -6.70
C VAL A 41 -8.39 2.48 -7.13
N ALA A 42 -7.42 2.88 -7.94
CA ALA A 42 -7.39 4.16 -8.62
C ALA A 42 -6.99 3.92 -10.08
N ASP A 43 -7.10 4.95 -10.90
CA ASP A 43 -6.65 4.87 -12.30
C ASP A 43 -5.14 4.57 -12.39
N GLU A 44 -4.38 4.93 -11.35
CA GLU A 44 -2.94 4.65 -11.20
C GLU A 44 -2.59 3.25 -10.66
N GLY A 45 -3.55 2.46 -10.17
CA GLY A 45 -3.27 1.11 -9.67
C GLY A 45 -4.15 0.59 -8.55
N ILE A 46 -3.58 -0.33 -7.76
CA ILE A 46 -4.27 -1.08 -6.71
C ILE A 46 -3.43 -1.15 -5.42
N ASN A 47 -4.05 -1.00 -4.26
CA ASN A 47 -3.45 -1.23 -2.94
C ASN A 47 -4.41 -2.03 -2.06
N GLY A 48 -3.94 -3.12 -1.45
CA GLY A 48 -4.81 -3.96 -0.66
C GLY A 48 -4.17 -4.61 0.55
N THR A 49 -5.01 -4.79 1.56
CA THR A 49 -4.77 -5.71 2.67
C THR A 49 -6.01 -6.59 2.83
N VAL A 50 -5.85 -7.89 2.59
CA VAL A 50 -6.96 -8.86 2.62
C VAL A 50 -6.59 -10.06 3.46
N SER A 51 -7.58 -10.76 3.99
CA SER A 51 -7.39 -11.97 4.78
C SER A 51 -8.40 -13.05 4.44
N GLY A 52 -7.94 -14.30 4.51
CA GLY A 52 -8.70 -15.50 4.16
C GLY A 52 -7.96 -16.76 4.62
N ASP A 53 -8.57 -17.93 4.54
CA ASP A 53 -7.80 -19.17 4.66
C ASP A 53 -6.92 -19.39 3.43
N TYR A 54 -6.08 -20.43 3.45
CA TYR A 54 -5.19 -20.80 2.34
C TYR A 54 -5.94 -20.84 0.99
N GLU A 55 -7.07 -21.56 0.93
CA GLU A 55 -7.79 -21.75 -0.34
C GLU A 55 -8.38 -20.44 -0.87
N THR A 56 -8.93 -19.60 0.02
CA THR A 56 -9.50 -18.30 -0.35
C THR A 56 -8.42 -17.34 -0.83
N THR A 57 -7.29 -17.28 -0.11
CA THR A 57 -6.17 -16.41 -0.48
C THR A 57 -5.47 -16.87 -1.76
N GLN A 58 -5.31 -18.18 -1.97
CA GLN A 58 -4.76 -18.70 -3.22
C GLN A 58 -5.67 -18.37 -4.41
N LYS A 59 -6.99 -18.59 -4.31
CA LYS A 59 -7.95 -18.20 -5.37
C LYS A 59 -7.88 -16.70 -5.67
N TYR A 60 -7.67 -15.88 -4.65
CA TYR A 60 -7.52 -14.44 -4.83
C TYR A 60 -6.23 -14.08 -5.57
N MET A 61 -5.10 -14.66 -5.18
CA MET A 61 -3.82 -14.47 -5.85
C MET A 61 -3.88 -14.91 -7.31
N ASP A 62 -4.43 -16.10 -7.58
CA ASP A 62 -4.58 -16.63 -8.94
C ASP A 62 -5.47 -15.72 -9.81
N TYR A 63 -6.55 -15.18 -9.25
CA TYR A 63 -7.40 -14.22 -9.95
C TYR A 63 -6.65 -12.93 -10.26
N VAL A 64 -5.94 -12.34 -9.29
CA VAL A 64 -5.16 -11.11 -9.52
C VAL A 64 -4.09 -11.34 -10.58
N HIS A 65 -3.35 -12.45 -10.50
CA HIS A 65 -2.33 -12.81 -11.49
C HIS A 65 -2.90 -13.13 -12.88
N SER A 66 -4.22 -13.37 -13.00
CA SER A 66 -4.90 -13.51 -14.29
C SER A 66 -5.27 -12.18 -14.95
N LEU A 67 -5.21 -11.06 -14.21
CA LEU A 67 -5.56 -9.74 -14.71
C LEU A 67 -4.39 -9.13 -15.49
N PRO A 68 -4.64 -8.50 -16.65
CA PRO A 68 -3.60 -7.86 -17.45
C PRO A 68 -2.79 -6.84 -16.66
N GLY A 69 -1.46 -6.96 -16.70
CA GLY A 69 -0.55 -6.05 -16.01
C GLY A 69 -0.42 -6.28 -14.50
N MET A 70 -0.98 -7.37 -13.97
CA MET A 70 -0.89 -7.77 -12.56
C MET A 70 -0.27 -9.16 -12.37
N GLU A 71 0.29 -9.77 -13.42
CA GLU A 71 0.76 -11.16 -13.46
C GLU A 71 1.88 -11.43 -12.44
N GLU A 72 2.75 -10.44 -12.22
CA GLU A 72 3.91 -10.53 -11.33
C GLU A 72 3.70 -9.78 -10.00
N LEU A 73 2.45 -9.42 -9.67
CA LEU A 73 2.15 -8.69 -8.44
C LEU A 73 2.60 -9.51 -7.22
N TRP A 74 3.55 -8.96 -6.47
CA TRP A 74 4.08 -9.60 -5.29
C TRP A 74 3.16 -9.39 -4.08
N PHE A 75 2.81 -10.49 -3.42
CA PHE A 75 2.07 -10.48 -2.17
C PHE A 75 3.02 -10.75 -1.01
N LYS A 76 3.06 -9.84 -0.04
CA LYS A 76 3.58 -10.18 1.29
C LYS A 76 2.52 -11.02 2.01
N ILE A 77 2.90 -12.21 2.45
CA ILE A 77 2.01 -13.17 3.12
C ILE A 77 2.46 -13.31 4.57
N ASP A 78 1.56 -13.00 5.50
CA ASP A 78 1.72 -13.24 6.93
C ASP A 78 0.64 -14.24 7.41
N GLU A 79 0.96 -15.09 8.39
CA GLU A 79 0.04 -16.09 8.96
C GLU A 79 -0.46 -15.63 10.33
N GLU A 80 -1.78 -15.72 10.52
CA GLU A 80 -2.48 -15.20 11.69
C GLU A 80 -3.53 -16.19 12.21
N SER A 81 -3.89 -16.05 13.49
CA SER A 81 -4.91 -16.90 14.12
C SER A 81 -6.34 -16.44 13.84
N GLU A 82 -6.52 -15.18 13.44
CA GLU A 82 -7.82 -14.55 13.21
C GLU A 82 -7.85 -13.71 11.93
N GLN A 83 -9.06 -13.41 11.46
CA GLN A 83 -9.29 -12.52 10.33
C GLN A 83 -8.91 -11.08 10.69
N ALA A 84 -8.02 -10.47 9.91
CA ALA A 84 -7.64 -9.06 10.09
C ALA A 84 -8.82 -8.10 9.86
N PHE A 85 -9.82 -8.52 9.08
CA PHE A 85 -10.97 -7.68 8.73
C PHE A 85 -12.31 -8.38 8.99
N LYS A 86 -13.30 -7.59 9.41
CA LYS A 86 -14.68 -8.07 9.64
C LYS A 86 -15.49 -8.20 8.35
N LYS A 87 -15.20 -7.38 7.34
CA LYS A 87 -15.96 -7.25 6.08
C LYS A 87 -15.00 -7.01 4.91
N MET A 88 -15.52 -7.18 3.69
CA MET A 88 -14.81 -6.85 2.46
C MET A 88 -15.22 -5.47 1.95
N PHE A 89 -14.22 -4.66 1.59
CA PHE A 89 -14.39 -3.40 0.88
C PHE A 89 -13.42 -3.32 -0.30
N VAL A 90 -13.93 -2.93 -1.46
CA VAL A 90 -13.14 -2.42 -2.57
C VAL A 90 -13.72 -1.05 -2.90
N ARG A 91 -12.87 -0.03 -3.01
CA ARG A 91 -13.32 1.34 -3.24
C ARG A 91 -12.44 1.99 -4.30
N TYR A 92 -13.11 2.60 -5.28
CA TYR A 92 -12.44 3.55 -6.16
C TYR A 92 -12.03 4.81 -5.39
N LYS A 93 -10.85 5.31 -5.69
CA LYS A 93 -10.22 6.53 -5.17
C LYS A 93 -9.43 7.22 -6.27
N LYS A 94 -9.11 8.49 -6.06
CA LYS A 94 -8.20 9.23 -6.94
C LYS A 94 -6.79 8.67 -6.90
N GLU A 95 -6.32 8.34 -5.70
CA GLU A 95 -5.01 7.77 -5.44
C GLU A 95 -5.13 6.51 -4.57
N ILE A 96 -4.29 5.51 -4.82
CA ILE A 96 -4.18 4.32 -3.96
C ILE A 96 -3.42 4.62 -2.67
N VAL A 97 -2.57 5.66 -2.68
CA VAL A 97 -1.94 6.26 -1.51
C VAL A 97 -2.03 7.78 -1.66
N HIS A 98 -2.89 8.42 -0.87
CA HIS A 98 -3.22 9.84 -1.06
C HIS A 98 -2.11 10.76 -0.54
N LEU A 99 -1.21 11.14 -1.44
CA LEU A 99 -0.17 12.15 -1.22
C LEU A 99 -0.65 13.54 -1.64
N GLY A 100 -1.64 13.62 -2.54
CA GLY A 100 -2.30 14.89 -2.89
C GLY A 100 -1.39 15.88 -3.61
N LEU A 101 -0.43 15.39 -4.41
CA LEU A 101 0.45 16.27 -5.20
C LEU A 101 -0.33 17.04 -6.27
N GLU A 102 -1.38 16.45 -6.84
CA GLU A 102 -2.24 17.14 -7.79
C GLU A 102 -3.26 18.07 -7.11
N ASP A 103 -3.42 17.97 -5.78
CA ASP A 103 -4.37 18.81 -5.06
C ASP A 103 -3.80 20.25 -4.96
N ASN A 104 -4.55 21.21 -5.50
CA ASN A 104 -4.19 22.63 -5.54
C ASN A 104 -2.93 22.96 -6.37
N ASP A 105 -2.69 22.20 -7.45
CA ASP A 105 -1.54 22.38 -8.35
C ASP A 105 -0.20 22.32 -7.59
N PHE A 106 -0.09 21.46 -6.59
CA PHE A 106 1.11 21.37 -5.76
C PHE A 106 2.31 20.86 -6.57
N ASP A 107 2.13 19.76 -7.31
CA ASP A 107 3.04 19.21 -8.30
C ASP A 107 2.31 18.18 -9.19
N ASN A 108 2.21 18.43 -10.50
CA ASN A 108 1.56 17.52 -11.46
C ASN A 108 2.58 16.75 -12.31
N ASP A 109 3.88 16.93 -12.07
CA ASP A 109 4.95 16.38 -12.91
C ASP A 109 5.55 15.07 -12.36
N ILE A 110 5.03 14.58 -11.23
CA ILE A 110 5.54 13.36 -10.56
C ILE A 110 4.69 12.15 -10.93
N ASN A 111 5.25 11.27 -11.76
CA ASN A 111 4.68 9.97 -12.07
C ASN A 111 5.46 8.85 -11.33
N PRO A 112 4.82 8.05 -10.43
CA PRO A 112 5.49 7.00 -9.68
C PRO A 112 6.01 5.84 -10.55
N LEU A 113 5.62 5.78 -11.83
CA LEU A 113 6.16 4.85 -12.82
C LEU A 113 7.42 5.35 -13.53
N GLU A 114 7.71 6.65 -13.45
CA GLU A 114 8.84 7.29 -14.17
C GLU A 114 9.91 7.80 -13.22
N THR A 115 9.49 8.42 -12.11
CA THR A 115 10.40 9.06 -11.15
C THR A 115 10.23 8.43 -9.78
N THR A 116 11.25 7.70 -9.34
CA THR A 116 11.32 7.10 -8.00
C THR A 116 12.70 7.32 -7.38
N GLY A 117 12.77 7.24 -6.05
CA GLY A 117 14.04 7.25 -5.31
C GLY A 117 14.82 5.94 -5.47
N ALA A 118 16.08 5.94 -5.06
CA ALA A 118 16.88 4.73 -5.04
C ALA A 118 16.37 3.75 -3.97
N TYR A 119 16.12 2.51 -4.37
CA TYR A 119 15.75 1.45 -3.44
C TYR A 119 16.98 0.91 -2.72
N LEU A 120 16.92 0.86 -1.39
CA LEU A 120 17.92 0.20 -0.56
C LEU A 120 17.39 -1.15 -0.06
N SER A 121 18.19 -2.20 -0.20
CA SER A 121 17.93 -3.46 0.50
C SER A 121 17.97 -3.26 2.02
N PRO A 122 17.41 -4.18 2.83
CA PRO A 122 17.44 -4.05 4.29
C PRO A 122 18.85 -3.88 4.87
N LYS A 123 19.86 -4.48 4.24
CA LYS A 123 21.26 -4.36 4.66
C LYS A 123 21.82 -2.98 4.33
N GLU A 124 21.62 -2.50 3.11
CA GLU A 124 22.07 -1.17 2.67
C GLU A 124 21.37 -0.07 3.47
N PHE A 125 20.08 -0.24 3.74
CA PHE A 125 19.32 0.69 4.59
C PHE A 125 19.90 0.76 6.00
N LYS A 126 20.22 -0.40 6.61
CA LYS A 126 20.89 -0.42 7.92
C LYS A 126 22.26 0.25 7.90
N GLU A 127 23.04 0.07 6.85
CA GLU A 127 24.35 0.72 6.70
C GLU A 127 24.19 2.24 6.57
N ALA A 128 23.23 2.71 5.76
CA ALA A 128 22.91 4.12 5.62
C ALA A 128 22.41 4.75 6.94
N LEU A 129 21.59 4.04 7.72
CA LEU A 129 21.12 4.47 9.05
C LEU A 129 22.25 4.71 10.06
N LEU A 130 23.40 4.06 9.89
CA LEU A 130 24.56 4.20 10.78
C LEU A 130 25.50 5.33 10.36
N ASP A 131 25.34 5.84 9.14
CA ASP A 131 26.07 7.01 8.67
C ASP A 131 25.52 8.28 9.34
N LYS A 132 26.43 9.07 9.90
CA LYS A 132 26.13 10.32 10.61
C LYS A 132 25.62 11.44 9.69
N ASP A 133 25.91 11.34 8.39
CA ASP A 133 25.53 12.34 7.39
C ASP A 133 24.20 11.98 6.70
N THR A 134 23.59 10.83 7.06
CA THR A 134 22.27 10.42 6.57
C THR A 134 21.15 11.11 7.32
N VAL A 135 20.23 11.74 6.57
CA VAL A 135 18.94 12.18 7.08
C VAL A 135 17.91 11.08 6.85
N VAL A 136 17.27 10.63 7.93
CA VAL A 136 16.23 9.61 7.88
C VAL A 136 14.90 10.31 8.16
N LEU A 137 13.99 10.28 7.19
CA LEU A 137 12.66 10.88 7.33
C LEU A 137 11.62 9.78 7.47
N ASP A 138 10.89 9.75 8.59
CA ASP A 138 9.75 8.84 8.74
C ASP A 138 8.52 9.47 8.09
N THR A 139 8.04 8.88 7.01
CA THR A 139 6.92 9.44 6.22
C THR A 139 5.55 8.94 6.67
N ARG A 140 5.49 8.17 7.76
CA ARG A 140 4.24 7.66 8.36
C ARG A 140 3.57 8.71 9.25
N ASN A 141 2.35 8.44 9.69
CA ASN A 141 1.64 9.35 10.60
C ASN A 141 2.25 9.35 12.02
N ASP A 142 1.81 10.34 12.81
CA ASP A 142 2.19 10.56 14.20
C ASP A 142 2.09 9.30 15.09
N TYR A 143 0.97 8.60 15.02
CA TYR A 143 0.71 7.41 15.83
C TYR A 143 1.66 6.25 15.49
N GLU A 144 1.94 6.02 14.21
CA GLU A 144 2.85 4.96 13.76
C GLU A 144 4.29 5.21 14.20
N TYR A 145 4.73 6.47 14.20
CA TYR A 145 6.04 6.85 14.74
C TYR A 145 6.12 6.60 16.25
N ASP A 146 5.08 7.01 16.99
CA ASP A 146 5.03 6.88 18.44
C ASP A 146 4.99 5.42 18.91
N LEU A 147 4.40 4.52 18.13
CA LEU A 147 4.46 3.07 18.38
C LEU A 147 5.87 2.49 18.21
N GLY A 148 6.65 3.01 17.26
CA GLY A 148 7.99 2.55 16.99
C GLY A 148 8.56 3.13 15.70
N HIS A 149 9.84 3.52 15.75
CA HIS A 149 10.56 4.16 14.66
C HIS A 149 12.03 3.78 14.69
N PHE A 150 12.74 4.02 13.58
CA PHE A 150 14.19 3.87 13.54
C PHE A 150 14.87 4.99 14.34
N ARG A 151 15.91 4.64 15.10
CA ARG A 151 16.66 5.62 15.89
C ARG A 151 17.24 6.71 14.97
N GLY A 152 17.00 7.97 15.34
CA GLY A 152 17.47 9.12 14.57
C GLY A 152 16.56 9.54 13.42
N ALA A 153 15.45 8.83 13.18
CA ALA A 153 14.46 9.25 12.20
C ALA A 153 13.77 10.54 12.63
N ILE A 154 13.75 11.52 11.74
CA ILE A 154 12.96 12.75 11.87
C ILE A 154 11.49 12.37 11.80
N ARG A 155 10.71 12.89 12.75
CA ARG A 155 9.25 12.82 12.76
C ARG A 155 8.69 14.12 12.16
N PRO A 156 8.06 14.08 10.97
CA PRO A 156 7.26 15.19 10.49
C PRO A 156 6.08 15.44 11.42
N ASP A 157 5.73 16.70 11.65
CA ASP A 157 4.52 17.07 12.38
C ASP A 157 3.32 17.05 11.43
N ILE A 158 2.98 15.84 10.95
CA ILE A 158 1.89 15.59 10.01
C ILE A 158 0.90 14.60 10.60
N ARG A 159 -0.39 14.84 10.35
CA ARG A 159 -1.45 13.88 10.73
C ARG A 159 -1.88 12.99 9.58
N ASN A 160 -1.81 13.50 8.36
CA ASN A 160 -2.13 12.77 7.15
C ASN A 160 -0.96 12.82 6.17
N PHE A 161 -0.79 11.76 5.38
CA PHE A 161 0.29 11.65 4.41
C PHE A 161 0.33 12.81 3.40
N ARG A 162 -0.83 13.31 2.97
CA ARG A 162 -0.95 14.49 2.10
C ARG A 162 -0.36 15.81 2.64
N GLU A 163 -0.03 15.87 3.93
CA GLU A 163 0.63 17.03 4.53
C GLU A 163 2.16 16.98 4.37
N LEU A 164 2.71 15.78 4.05
CA LEU A 164 4.14 15.55 3.88
C LEU A 164 4.79 16.44 2.81
N PRO A 165 4.20 16.65 1.61
CA PRO A 165 4.83 17.47 0.59
C PRO A 165 5.09 18.91 1.06
N GLN A 166 4.12 19.51 1.75
CA GLN A 166 4.27 20.85 2.31
C GLN A 166 5.32 20.87 3.42
N TRP A 167 5.30 19.88 4.32
CA TRP A 167 6.31 19.77 5.40
C TRP A 167 7.74 19.71 4.85
N VAL A 168 7.97 18.97 3.75
CA VAL A 168 9.29 18.88 3.09
C VAL A 168 9.72 20.21 2.47
N ARG A 169 8.80 21.05 1.97
CA ARG A 169 9.17 22.37 1.43
C ARG A 169 9.55 23.37 2.53
N ASP A 170 8.97 23.21 3.71
CA ASP A 170 9.13 24.13 4.83
C ASP A 170 10.40 23.85 5.68
N ASN A 171 11.13 22.75 5.42
CA ASN A 171 12.30 22.30 6.19
C ASN A 171 13.50 21.96 5.30
#